data_AF-A0A291MUM9-F1
#
_entry.id   AF-A0A291MUM9-F1
#
_cell.length_a   1.000
_cell.length_b   1.000
_cell.length_c   1.000
_cell.angle_alpha   90.00
_cell.angle_beta   90.00
_cell.angle_gamma   90.00
#
_symmetry.space_group_name_H-M   'P 1'
#
loop_
_entity.id
_entity.type
_entity.pdbx_description
1 polymer ?
#
loop_
_entity_poly.entity_id
_entity_poly.type
_entity_poly.pdbx_seq_one_letter_code
_entity_poly.pdbx_strand_id
1 'polypeptide(L)'
;MRTVHYMIRKPGVSGETIYPSELDDDDGYYGIGSFFLSGFDEWDPLDKVYSFWAIHEGRPIETMLERRTAATYFVDVGRIGQFGFKARRVGVPAVYMGTSSAINDPLLIRQLAPIDQDSLERAVRDFDFYFVGFTPNIDQIR
;
A
#
# COMPACT_ATOMS: atom_id res chain seq x y z
N MET A 1 -12.64 -6.49 -8.08
CA MET A 1 -11.42 -5.86 -8.62
C MET A 1 -10.38 -5.89 -7.51
N ARG A 2 -9.16 -6.37 -7.75
CA ARG A 2 -8.15 -6.48 -6.67
C ARG A 2 -7.59 -5.11 -6.32
N THR A 3 -7.22 -4.93 -5.07
CA THR A 3 -6.77 -3.65 -4.49
C THR A 3 -5.37 -3.77 -3.92
N VAL A 4 -4.64 -2.66 -3.92
CA VAL A 4 -3.38 -2.54 -3.19
C VAL A 4 -3.69 -2.05 -1.79
N HIS A 5 -3.27 -2.77 -0.76
CA HIS A 5 -3.54 -2.44 0.65
C HIS A 5 -2.36 -1.71 1.27
N TYR A 6 -2.61 -0.66 2.05
CA TYR A 6 -1.58 -0.03 2.87
C TYR A 6 -1.72 -0.49 4.30
N MET A 7 -0.72 -1.25 4.73
CA MET A 7 -0.74 -1.92 6.01
C MET A 7 0.46 -1.47 6.83
N ILE A 8 0.26 -1.40 8.13
CA ILE A 8 1.29 -1.08 9.09
C ILE A 8 1.52 -2.26 10.04
N ARG A 9 2.75 -2.32 10.57
CA ARG A 9 3.54 -3.51 10.93
C ARG A 9 4.22 -4.20 9.73
N LYS A 10 5.55 -4.26 9.78
CA LYS A 10 6.35 -5.19 8.96
C LYS A 10 5.93 -6.61 9.35
N PRO A 11 5.92 -7.59 8.42
CA PRO A 11 5.80 -8.98 8.83
C PRO A 11 6.97 -9.28 9.76
N GLY A 12 6.68 -9.39 11.05
CA GLY A 12 7.54 -10.08 11.99
C GLY A 12 7.58 -11.56 11.63
N VAL A 13 8.08 -12.40 12.54
CA VAL A 13 8.09 -13.87 12.35
C VAL A 13 6.68 -14.44 12.13
N SER A 14 5.62 -13.72 12.55
CA SER A 14 4.21 -14.12 12.46
C SER A 14 3.46 -13.66 11.18
N GLY A 15 3.99 -12.73 10.39
CA GLY A 15 3.30 -12.25 9.16
C GLY A 15 2.06 -11.36 9.37
N GLU A 16 1.79 -10.91 10.59
CA GLU A 16 0.56 -10.18 10.94
C GLU A 16 0.63 -8.70 10.51
N THR A 17 -0.46 -8.19 9.93
CA THR A 17 -0.57 -6.80 9.44
C THR A 17 -1.93 -6.19 9.77
N ILE A 18 -1.99 -4.88 10.01
CA ILE A 18 -3.22 -4.13 10.34
C ILE A 18 -3.26 -2.80 9.57
N TYR A 19 -4.44 -2.17 9.44
CA TYR A 19 -4.51 -0.84 8.81
C TYR A 19 -4.13 0.28 9.78
N PRO A 20 -3.62 1.42 9.28
CA PRO A 20 -3.37 2.60 10.11
C PRO A 20 -4.55 3.09 10.92
N SER A 21 -5.75 3.05 10.35
CA SER A 21 -6.97 3.50 11.01
C SER A 21 -7.39 2.64 12.21
N GLU A 22 -6.72 1.51 12.43
CA GLU A 22 -7.01 0.58 13.51
C GLU A 22 -5.95 0.62 14.63
N LEU A 23 -4.94 1.48 14.52
CA LEU A 23 -4.06 1.77 15.64
C LEU A 23 -4.70 2.82 16.53
N ASP A 24 -4.56 2.63 17.85
CA ASP A 24 -4.85 3.68 18.81
C ASP A 24 -3.82 4.82 18.64
N ASP A 25 -4.29 6.08 18.77
CA ASP A 25 -3.45 7.28 18.61
C ASP A 25 -2.20 7.28 19.52
N ASP A 26 -2.25 6.54 20.62
CA ASP A 26 -1.17 6.40 21.61
C ASP A 26 0.00 5.50 21.13
N ASP A 27 -0.20 4.67 20.10
CA ASP A 27 0.82 3.73 19.60
C ASP A 27 1.88 4.39 18.70
N GLY A 28 1.79 5.71 18.49
CA GLY A 28 2.91 6.54 18.01
C GLY A 28 3.56 6.02 16.73
N TYR A 29 2.79 5.88 15.66
CA TYR A 29 3.30 5.38 14.39
C TYR A 29 4.12 6.44 13.63
N TYR A 30 5.42 6.20 13.45
CA TYR A 30 6.37 7.12 12.78
C TYR A 30 7.05 6.51 11.52
N GLY A 31 6.34 5.68 10.74
CA GLY A 31 6.93 4.97 9.59
C GLY A 31 6.17 5.15 8.27
N ILE A 32 6.84 4.94 7.13
CA ILE A 32 6.15 4.70 5.85
C ILE A 32 5.68 3.24 5.89
N GLY A 33 4.35 3.01 5.85
CA GLY A 33 3.79 1.66 5.89
C GLY A 33 4.18 0.84 4.67
N SER A 34 3.78 -0.43 4.65
CA SER A 34 4.06 -1.33 3.53
C SER A 34 2.82 -1.52 2.66
N PHE A 35 3.01 -1.41 1.35
CA PHE A 35 1.95 -1.66 0.39
C PHE A 35 1.96 -3.14 -0.01
N PHE A 36 0.79 -3.75 -0.07
CA PHE A 36 0.64 -5.16 -0.42
C PHE A 36 -0.39 -5.37 -1.52
N LEU A 37 -0.14 -6.33 -2.40
CA LEU A 37 -1.13 -6.80 -3.36
C LEU A 37 -1.93 -7.94 -2.74
N SER A 38 -3.27 -7.83 -2.81
CA SER A 38 -4.17 -8.93 -2.47
C SER A 38 -4.09 -10.03 -3.52
N GLY A 39 -4.23 -11.28 -3.07
CA GLY A 39 -4.33 -12.46 -3.94
C GLY A 39 -4.94 -13.65 -3.20
N PHE A 40 -5.04 -14.79 -3.91
CA PHE A 40 -5.60 -16.03 -3.36
C PHE A 40 -4.52 -17.03 -2.91
N ASP A 41 -3.31 -16.97 -3.47
CA ASP A 41 -2.17 -17.80 -3.08
C ASP A 41 -0.84 -17.18 -3.58
N GLU A 42 0.29 -17.75 -3.20
CA GLU A 42 1.61 -17.21 -3.60
C GLU A 42 1.96 -17.35 -5.09
N TRP A 43 1.20 -18.11 -5.86
CA TRP A 43 1.38 -18.36 -7.30
C TRP A 43 0.41 -17.56 -8.17
N ASP A 44 -0.57 -16.91 -7.53
CA ASP A 44 -1.59 -16.10 -8.16
C ASP A 44 -0.97 -15.10 -9.15
N PRO A 45 -1.39 -15.14 -10.43
CA PRO A 45 -0.90 -14.19 -11.42
C PRO A 45 -1.25 -12.78 -11.00
N LEU A 46 -0.26 -11.89 -11.10
CA LEU A 46 -0.47 -10.50 -10.79
C LEU A 46 -1.36 -9.82 -11.83
N ASP A 47 -2.25 -8.93 -11.38
CA ASP A 47 -3.11 -8.15 -12.26
C ASP A 47 -2.31 -7.09 -13.00
N LYS A 48 -2.88 -6.63 -14.12
CA LYS A 48 -2.28 -5.57 -14.94
C LYS A 48 -2.45 -4.19 -14.30
N VAL A 49 -3.54 -3.95 -13.59
CA VAL A 49 -3.87 -2.65 -12.99
C VAL A 49 -4.51 -2.89 -11.63
N TYR A 50 -4.15 -2.06 -10.65
CA TYR A 50 -4.78 -2.01 -9.34
C TYR A 50 -5.19 -0.57 -9.01
N SER A 51 -6.35 -0.40 -8.36
CA SER A 51 -6.68 0.88 -7.70
C SER A 51 -5.79 1.07 -6.49
N PHE A 52 -5.29 2.30 -6.33
CA PHE A 52 -4.31 2.67 -5.33
C PHE A 52 -4.57 4.09 -4.86
N TRP A 53 -4.81 4.33 -3.57
CA TRP A 53 -5.07 5.70 -3.10
C TRP A 53 -3.80 6.40 -2.62
N ALA A 54 -3.86 7.72 -2.71
CA ALA A 54 -2.89 8.65 -2.13
C ALA A 54 -3.63 9.81 -1.47
N ILE A 55 -2.90 10.55 -0.62
CA ILE A 55 -3.31 11.85 -0.09
C ILE A 55 -2.49 12.93 -0.79
N HIS A 56 -3.15 14.01 -1.19
CA HIS A 56 -2.52 15.22 -1.73
C HIS A 56 -3.20 16.44 -1.10
N GLU A 57 -2.43 17.29 -0.42
CA GLU A 57 -2.96 18.48 0.27
C GLU A 57 -4.13 18.15 1.22
N GLY A 58 -3.99 17.05 1.98
CA GLY A 58 -5.00 16.55 2.91
C GLY A 58 -6.25 15.94 2.27
N ARG A 59 -6.26 15.71 0.94
CA ARG A 59 -7.41 15.11 0.24
C ARG A 59 -7.08 13.75 -0.36
N PRO A 60 -7.96 12.74 -0.21
CA PRO A 60 -7.77 11.47 -0.88
C PRO A 60 -7.95 11.63 -2.40
N ILE A 61 -7.02 11.05 -3.15
CA ILE A 61 -7.07 10.93 -4.61
C ILE A 61 -6.87 9.48 -5.01
N GLU A 62 -7.70 9.01 -5.95
CA GLU A 62 -7.52 7.68 -6.54
C GLU A 62 -6.43 7.74 -7.60
N THR A 63 -5.51 6.78 -7.55
CA THR A 63 -4.44 6.60 -8.53
C THR A 63 -4.47 5.18 -9.09
N MET A 64 -3.83 4.97 -10.24
CA MET A 64 -3.76 3.68 -10.89
C MET A 64 -2.34 3.14 -10.90
N LEU A 65 -2.17 1.95 -10.32
CA LEU A 65 -0.91 1.23 -10.31
C LEU A 65 -0.87 0.27 -11.51
N GLU A 66 -0.11 0.63 -12.54
CA GLU A 66 -0.04 -0.11 -13.80
C GLU A 66 1.22 -0.99 -13.88
N ARG A 67 1.01 -2.27 -14.20
CA ARG A 67 2.11 -3.21 -14.44
C ARG A 67 2.82 -2.90 -15.76
N ARG A 68 4.13 -2.64 -15.71
CA ARG A 68 4.98 -2.44 -16.90
C ARG A 68 5.82 -3.67 -17.25
N THR A 69 6.21 -4.47 -16.26
CA THR A 69 6.99 -5.71 -16.46
C THR A 69 6.42 -6.83 -15.60
N ALA A 70 7.03 -8.02 -15.59
CA ALA A 70 6.55 -9.16 -14.79
C ALA A 70 6.34 -8.84 -13.29
N ALA A 71 7.14 -7.94 -12.70
CA ALA A 71 7.08 -7.62 -11.27
C ALA A 71 7.23 -6.12 -10.97
N THR A 72 7.17 -5.25 -11.98
CA THR A 72 7.31 -3.80 -11.80
C THR A 72 6.03 -3.09 -12.19
N TYR A 73 5.66 -2.15 -11.33
CA TYR A 73 4.49 -1.30 -11.44
C TYR A 73 4.89 0.17 -11.42
N PHE A 74 4.07 1.00 -12.04
CA PHE A 74 4.24 2.45 -12.04
C PHE A 74 2.91 3.14 -11.78
N VAL A 75 2.98 4.27 -11.08
CA VAL A 75 1.89 5.23 -10.93
C VAL A 75 2.35 6.54 -11.53
N ASP A 76 1.52 7.17 -12.36
CA ASP A 76 1.73 8.52 -12.84
C ASP A 76 0.73 9.46 -12.15
N VAL A 77 1.25 10.49 -11.49
CA VAL A 77 0.45 11.48 -10.74
C VAL A 77 0.68 12.88 -11.34
N GLY A 78 0.87 12.97 -12.66
CA GLY A 78 0.95 14.21 -13.41
C GLY A 78 2.08 15.12 -12.92
N ARG A 79 1.73 16.29 -12.38
CA ARG A 79 2.71 17.31 -11.94
C ARG A 79 3.51 16.89 -10.70
N ILE A 80 3.02 15.93 -9.92
CA ILE A 80 3.69 15.44 -8.72
C ILE A 80 4.84 14.49 -9.09
N GLY A 81 4.64 13.67 -10.13
CA GLY A 81 5.67 12.80 -10.68
C GLY A 81 5.19 11.40 -11.02
N GLN A 82 6.15 10.56 -11.37
CA GLN A 82 5.93 9.14 -11.68
C GLN A 82 6.73 8.28 -10.70
N PHE A 83 6.08 7.29 -10.10
CA PHE A 83 6.63 6.46 -9.04
C PHE A 83 6.63 4.99 -9.42
N GLY A 84 7.79 4.34 -9.27
CA GLY A 84 7.98 2.93 -9.58
C GLY A 84 7.97 2.04 -8.34
N PHE A 85 7.34 0.88 -8.44
CA PHE A 85 7.26 -0.12 -7.38
C PHE A 85 7.63 -1.51 -7.91
N LYS A 86 8.43 -2.25 -7.14
CA LYS A 86 8.77 -3.65 -7.40
C LYS A 86 7.96 -4.55 -6.48
N ALA A 87 7.14 -5.43 -7.04
CA ALA A 87 6.45 -6.48 -6.32
C ALA A 87 7.45 -7.58 -5.89
N ARG A 88 7.58 -7.80 -4.59
CA ARG A 88 8.47 -8.81 -3.98
C ARG A 88 7.62 -9.84 -3.24
N ARG A 89 8.02 -11.11 -3.29
CA ARG A 89 7.40 -12.15 -2.48
C ARG A 89 7.66 -11.85 -1.00
N VAL A 90 6.60 -11.90 -0.20
CA VAL A 90 6.74 -11.92 1.25
C VAL A 90 7.09 -13.35 1.63
N GLY A 91 8.17 -13.56 2.39
CA GLY A 91 8.64 -14.91 2.74
C GLY A 91 7.68 -15.69 3.66
N VAL A 92 6.74 -14.99 4.29
CA VAL A 92 5.61 -15.52 5.05
C VAL A 92 4.36 -14.82 4.50
N PRO A 93 3.25 -15.53 4.21
CA PRO A 93 2.01 -14.87 3.80
C PRO A 93 1.61 -13.81 4.83
N ALA A 94 1.46 -12.56 4.40
CA ALA A 94 0.97 -11.54 5.30
C ALA A 94 -0.55 -11.71 5.45
N VAL A 95 -1.02 -11.80 6.69
CA VAL A 95 -2.43 -11.98 7.01
C VAL A 95 -2.92 -10.72 7.71
N TYR A 96 -4.10 -10.26 7.32
CA TYR A 96 -4.78 -9.19 8.00
C TYR A 96 -5.30 -9.70 9.36
N MET A 97 -4.97 -8.99 10.44
CA MET A 97 -5.35 -9.34 11.81
C MET A 97 -6.19 -8.26 12.50
N GLY A 98 -6.68 -7.29 11.74
CA GLY A 98 -7.49 -6.20 12.27
C GLY A 98 -8.92 -6.63 12.57
N THR A 99 -9.73 -5.66 12.98
CA THR A 99 -11.09 -5.86 13.49
C THR A 99 -12.17 -5.51 12.46
N SER A 100 -11.80 -4.84 11.37
CA SER A 100 -12.75 -4.49 10.31
C SER A 100 -13.38 -5.72 9.65
N SER A 101 -14.71 -5.84 9.80
CA SER A 101 -15.53 -6.90 9.20
C SER A 101 -15.75 -6.75 7.70
N ALA A 102 -15.36 -5.61 7.11
CA ALA A 102 -15.47 -5.35 5.67
C ALA A 102 -14.36 -6.03 4.84
N ILE A 103 -13.32 -6.55 5.52
CA ILE A 103 -12.13 -7.12 4.89
C ILE A 103 -12.17 -8.63 5.06
N ASN A 104 -12.57 -9.33 4.00
CA ASN A 104 -12.50 -10.78 3.94
C ASN A 104 -11.05 -11.22 3.77
N ASP A 105 -10.45 -11.86 4.78
CA ASP A 105 -9.09 -12.44 4.84
C ASP A 105 -8.29 -12.36 3.51
N PRO A 106 -7.74 -11.19 3.15
CA PRO A 106 -6.96 -11.09 1.94
C PRO A 106 -5.59 -11.68 2.23
N LEU A 107 -5.21 -12.73 1.51
CA LEU A 107 -3.81 -13.16 1.52
C LEU A 107 -2.97 -12.07 0.87
N LEU A 108 -2.09 -11.44 1.64
CA LEU A 108 -1.18 -10.39 1.18
C LEU A 108 0.14 -11.06 0.78
N ILE A 109 0.21 -11.40 -0.50
CA ILE A 109 1.22 -12.32 -1.04
C ILE A 109 2.46 -11.62 -1.60
N ARG A 110 2.36 -10.31 -1.86
CA ARG A 110 3.45 -9.50 -2.41
C ARG A 110 3.51 -8.14 -1.74
N GLN A 111 4.70 -7.74 -1.33
CA GLN A 111 4.99 -6.38 -0.91
C GLN A 111 5.43 -5.56 -2.12
N LEU A 112 4.90 -4.35 -2.27
CA LEU A 112 5.38 -3.37 -3.24
C LEU A 112 6.47 -2.52 -2.58
N ALA A 113 7.72 -2.76 -2.97
CA ALA A 113 8.84 -1.95 -2.53
C ALA A 113 9.06 -0.80 -3.52
N PRO A 114 9.21 0.45 -3.05
CA PRO A 114 9.55 1.56 -3.95
C PRO A 114 10.89 1.31 -4.63
N ILE A 115 10.98 1.67 -5.90
CA ILE A 115 12.23 1.60 -6.68
C ILE A 115 13.13 2.79 -6.34
N ASP A 116 12.53 3.95 -6.10
CA ASP A 116 13.20 5.19 -5.73
C ASP A 116 12.48 5.78 -4.52
N GLN A 117 13.07 5.59 -3.34
CA GLN A 117 12.53 6.11 -2.08
C GLN A 117 12.74 7.62 -1.96
N ASP A 118 13.84 8.16 -2.49
CA ASP A 118 14.17 9.59 -2.40
C ASP A 118 13.15 10.43 -3.18
N SER A 119 12.70 9.95 -4.33
CA SER A 119 11.64 10.60 -5.11
C SER A 119 10.29 10.63 -4.37
N LEU A 120 9.96 9.57 -3.62
CA LEU A 120 8.76 9.56 -2.77
C LEU A 120 8.89 10.55 -1.62
N GLU A 121 10.02 10.55 -0.92
CA GLU A 121 10.26 11.49 0.19
C GLU A 121 10.26 12.94 -0.29
N ARG A 122 10.75 13.20 -1.50
CA ARG A 122 10.66 14.52 -2.12
C ARG A 122 9.22 14.90 -2.43
N ALA A 123 8.40 13.99 -2.95
CA ALA A 123 7.00 14.27 -3.23
C ALA A 123 6.20 14.63 -1.97
N VAL A 124 6.51 13.99 -0.83
CA VAL A 124 5.95 14.35 0.49
C VAL A 124 6.30 15.80 0.85
N ARG A 125 7.56 16.20 0.69
CA ARG A 125 8.03 17.53 1.09
C ARG A 125 7.57 18.64 0.16
N ASP A 126 7.59 18.39 -1.14
CA ASP A 126 7.39 19.42 -2.17
C ASP A 126 5.92 19.59 -2.53
N PHE A 127 5.10 18.54 -2.37
CA PHE A 127 3.70 18.50 -2.84
C PHE A 127 2.70 18.06 -1.76
N ASP A 128 3.12 17.85 -0.50
CA ASP A 128 2.26 17.28 0.54
C ASP A 128 1.53 16.00 0.05
N PHE A 129 2.30 15.12 -0.58
CA PHE A 129 1.80 13.94 -1.27
C PHE A 129 2.36 12.64 -0.69
N TYR A 130 1.49 11.71 -0.34
CA TYR A 130 1.89 10.37 0.11
C TYR A 130 0.87 9.28 -0.27
N PHE A 131 1.37 8.09 -0.58
CA PHE A 131 0.53 6.93 -0.88
C PHE A 131 -0.04 6.31 0.39
N VAL A 132 -1.32 5.92 0.34
CA VAL A 132 -2.03 5.28 1.46
C VAL A 132 -2.80 4.03 1.05
N GLY A 133 -2.69 3.58 -0.21
CA GLY A 133 -3.33 2.34 -0.68
C GLY A 133 -4.83 2.25 -0.36
N PHE A 134 -5.40 1.06 -0.35
CA PHE A 134 -6.72 0.81 0.20
C PHE A 134 -6.64 0.87 1.72
N THR A 135 -7.59 1.57 2.32
CA THR A 135 -7.86 1.59 3.76
C THR A 135 -9.37 1.83 3.94
N PRO A 136 -10.08 1.03 4.77
CA PRO A 136 -11.54 1.10 4.88
C PRO A 136 -12.10 2.45 5.35
N ASN A 137 -11.27 3.26 6.00
CA ASN A 137 -11.64 4.55 6.59
C ASN A 137 -10.76 5.68 6.06
N ILE A 138 -10.48 5.69 4.76
CA ILE A 138 -9.56 6.66 4.15
C ILE A 138 -9.94 8.12 4.44
N ASP A 139 -11.23 8.41 4.56
CA ASP A 139 -11.75 9.75 4.87
C ASP A 139 -11.51 10.18 6.34
N GLN A 140 -11.05 9.26 7.20
CA GLN A 140 -10.76 9.53 8.61
C GLN A 140 -9.26 9.72 8.90
N ILE A 141 -8.40 9.54 7.89
CA ILE A 141 -6.97 9.80 8.02
C ILE A 141 -6.78 11.32 8.11
N ARG A 142 -6.39 11.80 9.29
CA ARG A 142 -6.15 13.21 9.60
C ARG A 142 -4.75 13.67 9.22
#